data_AF-A0A1Q5RYR8-F1
#
_entry.id   AF-A0A1Q5RYR8-F1
#
_cell.length_a   1.000
_cell.length_b   1.000
_cell.length_c   1.000
_cell.angle_alpha   90.00
_cell.angle_beta   90.00
_cell.angle_gamma   90.00
#
_symmetry.space_group_name_H-M   'P 1'
#
loop_
_entity.id
_entity.type
_entity.pdbx_description
1 polymer ?
#
loop_
_entity_poly.entity_id
_entity_poly.type
_entity_poly.pdbx_seq_one_letter_code
_entity_poly.pdbx_strand_id
1 'polypeptide(L)' 'IERWFAELTRKQIQRGVHTSVRQLEADIRTFIELHNNNPKPFKWAKSADQILASVKRFCHKAQQTLCGEL' A
#
# COMPACT_ATOMS: atom_id res chain seq x y z
N ILE A 1 0.13 4.14 -5.20
CA ILE A 1 -0.31 2.81 -4.73
C ILE A 1 -0.60 2.80 -3.22
N GLU A 2 0.36 3.15 -2.35
CA GLU A 2 0.14 3.18 -0.88
C GLU A 2 -1.09 4.00 -0.44
N ARG A 3 -1.31 5.17 -1.06
CA ARG A 3 -2.48 6.01 -0.77
C ARG A 3 -3.81 5.33 -1.13
N TRP A 4 -3.84 4.50 -2.16
CA TRP A 4 -5.04 3.75 -2.53
C TRP A 4 -5.39 2.70 -1.48
N PHE A 5 -4.39 1.94 -1.01
CA PHE A 5 -4.58 0.98 0.09
C PHE A 5 -4.99 1.68 1.39
N ALA A 6 -4.41 2.83 1.70
CA ALA A 6 -4.81 3.61 2.88
C ALA A 6 -6.28 4.06 2.82
N GLU A 7 -6.79 4.43 1.64
CA GLU A 7 -8.20 4.80 1.44
C GLU A 7 -9.12 3.59 1.59
N LEU A 8 -8.76 2.43 1.02
CA LEU A 8 -9.49 1.18 1.19
C LEU A 8 -9.58 0.78 2.67
N THR A 9 -8.46 0.79 3.39
CA THR A 9 -8.43 0.48 4.82
C THR A 9 -9.30 1.44 5.62
N ARG A 10 -9.20 2.75 5.36
CA ARG A 10 -10.00 3.74 6.08
C ARG A 10 -11.50 3.54 5.84
N LYS A 11 -11.90 3.36 4.58
CA LYS A 11 -13.32 3.36 4.18
C LYS A 11 -14.00 2.02 4.41
N GLN A 12 -13.37 0.92 3.99
CA GLN A 12 -13.98 -0.40 4.04
C GLN A 12 -13.69 -1.12 5.35
N ILE A 13 -12.50 -0.95 5.95
CA ILE A 13 -12.11 -1.70 7.16
C ILE A 13 -12.40 -0.94 8.45
N GLN A 14 -11.94 0.31 8.56
CA GLN A 14 -12.02 1.07 9.82
C GLN A 14 -13.34 1.79 10.03
N ARG A 15 -13.96 2.29 8.95
CA ARG A 15 -15.23 3.05 9.00
C ARG A 15 -16.41 2.30 8.38
N GLY A 16 -16.17 1.14 7.80
CA GLY A 16 -17.22 0.31 7.24
C GLY A 16 -18.02 -0.37 8.36
N VAL A 17 -19.34 -0.38 8.23
CA VAL A 17 -20.22 -1.10 9.14
C VAL A 17 -20.73 -2.33 8.41
N HIS A 18 -20.21 -3.50 8.80
CA HIS A 18 -20.50 -4.78 8.17
C HIS A 18 -21.17 -5.71 9.16
N THR A 19 -22.29 -6.31 8.76
CA THR A 19 -23.02 -7.28 9.58
C THR A 19 -22.50 -8.71 9.39
N SER A 20 -21.66 -8.94 8.39
CA SER A 20 -21.02 -10.23 8.12
C SER A 20 -19.73 -10.06 7.30
N VAL A 21 -18.88 -11.09 7.33
CA VAL A 21 -17.67 -11.15 6.49
C VAL A 21 -18.03 -11.14 4.99
N ARG A 22 -19.14 -11.80 4.61
CA ARG A 22 -19.62 -11.82 3.23
C ARG A 22 -19.98 -10.41 2.74
N GLN A 23 -20.59 -9.60 3.60
CA GLN A 23 -20.91 -8.20 3.28
C GLN A 23 -19.63 -7.38 3.11
N LEU A 24 -18.66 -7.53 4.01
CA LEU A 24 -17.36 -6.87 3.90
C LEU A 24 -16.67 -7.22 2.57
N GLU A 25 -16.68 -8.48 2.17
CA GLU A 25 -16.06 -8.93 0.93
C GLU A 25 -16.75 -8.33 -0.30
N ALA A 26 -18.09 -8.29 -0.31
CA ALA A 26 -18.87 -7.67 -1.38
C ALA A 26 -18.60 -6.16 -1.49
N ASP A 27 -18.51 -5.47 -0.35
CA ASP A 27 -18.25 -4.04 -0.29
C ASP A 27 -16.82 -3.71 -0.75
N ILE A 28 -15.83 -4.54 -0.43
CA ILE A 28 -14.46 -4.40 -0.94
C ILE A 28 -14.42 -4.59 -2.47
N ARG A 29 -15.10 -5.61 -3.00
CA ARG A 29 -15.18 -5.86 -4.45
C ARG A 29 -15.81 -4.68 -5.18
N THR A 30 -16.94 -4.18 -4.67
CA THR A 30 -17.62 -2.99 -5.19
C THR A 30 -16.71 -1.76 -5.15
N PHE A 31 -15.97 -1.55 -4.06
CA PHE A 31 -15.01 -0.47 -3.93
C PHE A 31 -13.92 -0.52 -5.01
N ILE A 32 -13.38 -1.72 -5.28
CA ILE A 32 -12.36 -1.95 -6.32
C ILE A 32 -12.93 -1.64 -7.71
N GLU A 33 -14.11 -2.17 -8.04
CA GLU A 33 -14.77 -1.94 -9.34
C GLU A 33 -15.02 -0.45 -9.58
N LEU A 34 -15.56 0.27 -8.59
CA LEU A 34 -15.79 1.71 -8.69
C LEU A 34 -14.48 2.51 -8.88
N HIS A 35 -13.40 2.12 -8.19
CA HIS A 35 -12.10 2.76 -8.37
C HIS A 35 -11.46 2.46 -9.73
N ASN A 36 -11.73 1.29 -10.30
CA ASN A 36 -11.20 0.88 -11.61
C ASN A 36 -12.02 1.43 -12.78
N ASN A 37 -13.32 1.71 -12.61
CA ASN A 37 -14.19 2.26 -13.65
C ASN A 37 -13.80 3.69 -14.09
N ASN A 38 -13.24 4.49 -13.19
CA ASN A 38 -12.61 5.77 -13.53
C ASN A 38 -11.27 5.90 -12.82
N PRO A 39 -10.23 5.22 -13.35
CA PRO A 39 -8.98 5.09 -12.63
C PRO A 39 -8.29 6.45 -12.61
N LYS A 40 -8.24 7.08 -11.43
CA LYS A 40 -7.31 8.19 -11.20
C LYS A 40 -5.94 7.59 -10.95
N PRO A 41 -5.00 7.66 -11.91
CA PRO A 41 -3.74 6.96 -11.78
C PRO A 41 -2.97 7.59 -10.64
N PHE A 42 -2.70 6.82 -9.58
CA PHE A 42 -1.74 7.23 -8.58
C PHE A 42 -0.36 7.15 -9.22
N LYS A 43 0.15 8.29 -9.68
CA LYS A 43 1.51 8.38 -10.20
C LYS A 43 2.48 7.99 -9.10
N TRP A 44 3.40 7.08 -9.44
CA TRP A 44 4.54 6.79 -8.59
C TRP A 44 5.39 8.06 -8.52
N ALA A 45 5.56 8.61 -7.31
CA ALA A 45 6.34 9.82 -7.11
C ALA A 45 7.85 9.58 -7.36
N LYS A 46 8.28 8.31 -7.26
CA LYS A 46 9.66 7.89 -7.50
C LYS A 46 9.74 6.93 -8.67
N SER A 47 10.79 7.06 -9.48
CA SER A 47 11.11 6.06 -10.51
C SER A 47 11.53 4.73 -9.87
N ALA A 48 11.48 3.66 -10.65
CA ALA A 48 11.99 2.35 -10.23
C ALA A 48 13.46 2.45 -9.75
N ASP A 49 14.30 3.20 -10.46
CA ASP A 49 15.71 3.39 -10.08
C ASP A 49 15.86 4.07 -8.73
N GLN A 50 15.02 5.08 -8.43
CA GLN A 50 15.04 5.76 -7.14
C GLN A 50 14.63 4.84 -5.99
N ILE A 51 13.70 3.90 -6.24
CA ILE A 51 13.29 2.89 -5.27
C ILE A 51 14.44 1.91 -5.04
N LEU A 52 15.01 1.35 -6.10
CA LEU A 52 16.13 0.40 -6.03
C LEU A 52 17.36 1.02 -5.35
N ALA A 53 17.67 2.27 -5.66
CA ALA A 53 18.74 3.01 -4.98
C ALA A 53 18.46 3.19 -3.48
N SER A 54 17.21 3.40 -3.10
CA SER A 54 16.82 3.49 -1.68
C SER A 54 16.97 2.16 -0.95
N VAL A 55 16.56 1.06 -1.58
CA VAL A 55 16.74 -0.30 -1.05
C VAL A 55 18.22 -0.62 -0.90
N LYS A 56 19.05 -0.33 -1.92
CA LYS A 56 20.50 -0.54 -1.86
C LYS A 56 21.16 0.21 -0.69
N ARG A 57 20.79 1.50 -0.50
CA ARG A 57 21.28 2.29 0.65
C ARG A 57 20.86 1.69 1.99
N PHE A 58 19.60 1.22 2.09
CA PHE A 58 19.11 0.57 3.30
C PHE A 58 19.89 -0.70 3.61
N CYS A 59 20.07 -1.61 2.63
CA CYS A 59 20.81 -2.85 2.82
C CYS A 59 22.27 -2.59 3.23
N HIS A 60 22.92 -1.60 2.62
CA HIS A 60 24.28 -1.20 3.00
C HIS A 60 24.36 -0.71 4.45
N LYS A 61 23.43 0.16 4.85
CA LYS A 61 23.36 0.66 6.22
C LYS A 61 23.08 -0.47 7.22
N ALA A 62 22.13 -1.35 6.92
CA ALA A 62 21.79 -2.49 7.77
C ALA A 62 22.99 -3.42 7.97
N GLN A 63 23.75 -3.70 6.91
CA GLN A 63 24.97 -4.51 6.99
C GLN A 63 26.06 -3.83 7.84
N GLN A 64 26.24 -2.51 7.70
CA GLN A 64 27.20 -1.76 8.53
C GLN A 64 26.82 -1.75 10.01
N THR A 65 25.53 -1.60 10.33
CA THR A 65 25.06 -1.65 11.71
C THR A 65 25.25 -3.04 12.31
N LEU A 66 24.90 -4.10 11.58
CA LEU A 66 25.07 -5.49 12.03
C LEU A 66 26.54 -5.89 12.20
N CYS A 67 27.45 -5.38 11.35
CA CYS A 67 28.89 -5.63 11.47
C CYS A 67 29.58 -4.74 12.52
N GLY A 68 28.94 -3.66 12.98
CA GLY A 68 29.50 -2.76 14.00
C GLY A 68 29.09 -3.09 15.44
N GLU A 69 28.19 -4.06 15.62
CA GLU A 69 27.75 -4.58 16.92
C GLU A 69 28.49 -5.88 17.34
N LEU A 70 29.47 -6.31 16.54
CA LEU A 70 30.43 -7.40 16.83
C LEU A 70 31.83 -6.82 17.07
#